data_AF-A0A5J5C6L4-F1
#
_entry.id   AF-A0A5J5C6L4-F1
#
_cell.length_a   1.000
_cell.length_b   1.000
_cell.length_c   1.000
_cell.angle_alpha   90.00
_cell.angle_beta   90.00
_cell.angle_gamma   90.00
#
_symmetry.space_group_name_H-M   'P 1'
#
loop_
_entity.id
_entity.type
_entity.pdbx_description
1 polymer ?
#
loop_
_entity_poly.entity_id
_entity_poly.type
_entity_poly.pdbx_seq_one_letter_code
_entity_poly.pdbx_strand_id
1 'polypeptide(L)' 'MANYELTLSDGNLARAGTRDNISIKLVGEDGESEREWLMGASSVTSGKGLVILCLPCLHGKLVLIELDKQSLHCS' A
#
# COMPACT_ATOMS: atom_id res chain seq x y z
N MET A 1 -17.94 -3.37 10.81
CA MET A 1 -16.87 -4.06 10.06
C MET A 1 -16.96 -3.56 8.63
N ALA A 2 -15.96 -2.79 8.19
CA ALA A 2 -15.95 -2.21 6.84
C ALA A 2 -14.84 -2.88 6.02
N ASN A 3 -15.17 -3.25 4.78
CA ASN A 3 -14.20 -3.75 3.82
C ASN A 3 -13.73 -2.57 2.98
N TYR A 4 -12.41 -2.38 2.90
CA TYR A 4 -11.81 -1.34 2.07
C TYR A 4 -11.13 -1.99 0.88
N GLU A 5 -11.42 -1.43 -0.29
CA GLU A 5 -10.69 -1.71 -1.51
C GLU A 5 -9.69 -0.57 -1.72
N LEU A 6 -8.40 -0.85 -1.62
CA LEU A 6 -7.34 0.13 -1.85
C LEU A 6 -6.75 -0.06 -3.22
N THR A 7 -6.64 1.05 -3.96
CA THR A 7 -5.96 1.12 -5.25
C THR A 7 -4.68 1.92 -5.08
N LEU A 8 -3.53 1.26 -5.19
CA LEU A 8 -2.23 1.92 -5.33
C LEU A 8 -1.94 2.14 -6.81
N SER A 9 -1.28 3.24 -7.17
CA SER A 9 -0.87 3.52 -8.56
C SER A 9 0.41 4.34 -8.59
N ASP A 10 1.31 4.03 -9.52
CA ASP A 10 2.50 4.83 -9.78
C ASP A 10 2.23 5.99 -10.74
N GLY A 11 3.08 7.02 -10.68
CA GLY A 11 3.06 8.10 -11.66
C GLY A 11 3.50 7.61 -13.04
N ASN A 12 2.95 8.18 -14.11
CA ASN A 12 3.36 7.87 -15.49
C ASN A 12 4.66 8.61 -15.87
N LEU A 13 5.72 8.39 -15.09
CA LEU A 13 7.06 8.93 -15.32
C LEU A 13 8.06 7.79 -15.43
N ALA A 14 9.08 7.97 -16.27
CA ALA A 14 10.17 7.01 -16.36
C ALA A 14 10.79 6.78 -14.97
N ARG A 15 10.87 5.52 -14.53
CA ARG A 15 11.38 5.10 -13.21
C ARG A 15 10.52 5.55 -12.01
N ALA A 16 9.24 5.85 -12.20
CA ALA A 16 8.30 6.10 -11.09
C ALA A 16 7.97 4.84 -10.29
N GLY A 17 8.07 3.66 -10.92
CA GLY A 17 7.97 2.38 -10.24
C GLY A 17 9.13 2.15 -9.26
N THR A 18 8.85 1.45 -8.18
CA THR A 18 9.83 1.08 -7.16
C THR A 18 10.03 -0.44 -7.12
N ARG A 19 11.25 -0.86 -6.77
CA ARG A 19 11.58 -2.26 -6.44
C ARG A 19 11.70 -2.50 -4.94
N ASP A 20 11.54 -1.46 -4.14
CA ASP A 20 11.54 -1.53 -2.69
C ASP A 20 10.32 -2.28 -2.17
N ASN A 21 10.41 -2.79 -0.94
CA ASN A 21 9.26 -3.34 -0.26
C ASN A 21 8.33 -2.21 0.16
N ILE A 22 7.05 -2.33 -0.18
CA ILE A 22 6.01 -1.40 0.25
C ILE A 22 5.11 -2.12 1.23
N SER A 23 4.74 -1.46 2.33
CA SER A 23 3.70 -1.94 3.22
C SER A 23 2.61 -0.89 3.40
N ILE A 24 1.39 -1.37 3.64
CA ILE A 24 0.21 -0.53 3.82
C ILE A 24 -0.50 -0.91 5.12
N LYS A 25 -1.05 0.11 5.80
CA LYS A 25 -1.83 -0.07 7.01
C LYS A 25 -2.93 0.98 7.08
N LEU A 26 -4.13 0.57 7.52
CA LEU A 26 -5.27 1.44 7.74
C LEU A 26 -5.38 1.79 9.22
N VAL A 27 -5.64 3.06 9.50
CA VAL A 27 -5.86 3.56 10.86
C VAL A 27 -7.24 4.20 10.92
N GLY A 28 -8.08 3.67 11.79
CA GLY A 28 -9.44 4.12 12.05
C GLY A 28 -9.56 4.73 13.43
N GLU A 29 -10.72 5.32 13.71
CA GLU A 29 -11.02 5.94 15.01
C GLU A 29 -10.90 4.93 16.17
N ASP A 30 -11.30 3.68 15.94
CA ASP A 30 -11.38 2.66 16.99
C ASP A 30 -10.23 1.64 16.93
N GLY A 31 -9.23 1.86 16.09
CA GLY A 31 -8.06 0.98 15.98
C GLY A 31 -7.42 0.93 14.60
N GLU A 32 -6.50 0.01 14.44
CA GLU A 32 -5.60 -0.07 13.28
C GLU A 32 -5.66 -1.47 12.66
N SER A 33 -5.54 -1.56 11.33
CA SER A 33 -5.47 -2.85 10.64
C SER A 33 -4.11 -3.52 10.84
N GLU A 34 -4.04 -4.81 10.51
CA GLU A 34 -2.75 -5.46 10.28
C GLU A 34 -2.00 -4.77 9.14
N ARG A 35 -0.66 -4.82 9.22
CA ARG A 35 0.22 -4.30 8.17
C ARG A 35 0.34 -5.34 7.07
N GLU A 36 -0.09 -4.96 5.87
CA GLU A 36 -0.02 -5.80 4.69
C GLU A 36 1.20 -5.43 3.86
N TRP A 37 1.97 -6.45 3.46
CA TRP A 37 3.15 -6.26 2.63
C TRP A 37 2.82 -6.47 1.17
N LEU A 38 3.11 -5.46 0.35
CA LEU A 38 3.10 -5.56 -1.09
C LEU A 38 4.45 -6.14 -1.53
N MET A 39 4.74 -7.38 -1.09
CA MET A 39 5.99 -8.08 -1.44
C MET A 39 6.02 -8.32 -2.94
N GLY A 40 7.06 -7.79 -3.59
CA GLY A 40 7.26 -7.99 -5.01
C GLY A 40 6.32 -7.15 -5.87
N ALA A 41 6.55 -5.84 -5.89
CA ALA A 41 6.32 -5.04 -7.08
C ALA A 41 7.23 -5.52 -8.25
N SER A 42 7.21 -6.82 -8.56
CA SER A 42 7.66 -7.36 -9.83
C SER A 42 6.75 -6.74 -10.88
N SER A 43 7.25 -5.67 -11.50
CA SER A 43 6.58 -4.87 -12.51
C SER A 43 5.44 -3.97 -12.02
N VAL A 44 5.77 -3.00 -11.17
CA VAL A 44 5.26 -1.64 -11.45
C VAL A 44 6.10 -1.07 -12.60
N THR A 45 5.93 -1.64 -13.79
CA THR A 45 6.52 -1.12 -15.02
C THR A 45 5.68 0.07 -15.45
N SER A 46 6.24 1.27 -15.26
CA SER A 46 5.76 2.57 -15.75
C SER A 46 4.31 2.60 -16.22
N GLY A 47 3.41 3.02 -15.32
CA GLY A 47 2.07 3.50 -15.67
C GLY A 47 0.90 2.55 -15.44
N LYS A 48 1.07 1.40 -14.76
CA LYS A 48 -0.02 0.44 -14.47
C LYS A 48 0.15 -0.38 -13.18
N GLY A 49 0.80 0.15 -12.15
CA GLY A 49 0.95 -0.54 -10.86
C GLY A 49 -0.34 -0.56 -10.04
N LEU A 50 -1.44 -1.12 -10.56
CA LEU A 50 -2.68 -1.30 -9.81
C LEU A 50 -2.55 -2.51 -8.89
N VAL A 51 -2.47 -2.25 -7.59
CA VAL A 51 -2.64 -3.29 -6.57
C VAL A 51 -3.98 -3.03 -5.89
N ILE A 52 -4.86 -4.04 -5.94
CA ILE A 52 -6.13 -4.05 -5.22
C ILE A 52 -5.94 -4.92 -3.97
N LEU A 53 -6.15 -4.32 -2.81
CA LEU A 53 -6.05 -5.02 -1.54
C LEU A 53 -7.38 -4.94 -0.79
N CYS A 54 -7.86 -6.09 -0.32
CA CYS A 54 -9.00 -6.20 0.59
C CYS A 54 -8.46 -6.36 2.01
N LEU A 55 -8.43 -5.28 2.78
CA LEU A 55 -8.00 -5.34 4.18
C LEU A 55 -9.21 -5.65 5.07
N PRO A 56 -9.16 -6.72 5.88
CA PRO A 56 -10.22 -7.00 6.82
C PRO A 56 -10.25 -5.93 7.93
N CYS A 57 -11.45 -5.40 8.14
CA CYS A 57 -11.95 -4.95 9.43
C CYS A 57 -11.21 -3.76 10.06
N LEU A 58 -11.35 -2.57 9.48
CA LEU A 58 -11.23 -1.37 10.31
C LEU A 58 -12.44 -1.28 11.24
N HIS A 59 -12.17 -1.01 12.52
CA HIS A 59 -13.20 -0.62 13.47
C HIS A 59 -13.29 0.91 13.46
N GLY A 60 -14.50 1.44 13.29
CA GLY A 60 -14.73 2.86 13.17
C GLY A 60 -14.46 3.44 11.77
N LYS A 61 -14.50 4.77 11.69
CA LYS A 61 -14.26 5.52 10.46
C LYS A 61 -12.77 5.53 10.12
N LEU A 62 -12.41 5.42 8.84
CA LEU A 62 -11.03 5.59 8.38
C LEU A 62 -10.54 7.01 8.65
N VAL A 63 -9.39 7.13 9.31
CA VAL A 63 -8.73 8.40 9.66
C VAL A 63 -7.47 8.61 8.86
N LEU A 64 -6.65 7.56 8.71
CA LEU A 64 -5.33 7.63 8.09
C LEU A 64 -5.02 6.34 7.31
N ILE A 65 -4.29 6.50 6.20
CA ILE A 65 -3.65 5.41 5.45
C ILE A 65 -2.15 5.61 5.60
N GLU A 66 -1.47 4.63 6.19
CA GLU A 66 -0.01 4.62 6.27
C GLU A 66 0.57 3.81 5.11
N LEU A 67 1.51 4.42 4.40
CA LEU A 67 2.27 3.78 3.32
C LEU A 67 3.76 3.89 3.67
N ASP A 68 4.42 2.76 3.88
CA ASP A 68 5.84 2.70 4.23
C ASP A 68 6.65 2.07 3.10
N LYS A 69 7.80 2.67 2.78
CA LYS A 69 8.74 2.19 1.77
C LYS A 69 10.05 1.79 2.42
N GLN A 70 10.30 0.49 2.49
CA GLN A 70 11.55 -0.06 3.00
C GLN A 70 12.55 -0.25 1.86
N SER A 71 13.61 0.57 1.87
CA SER A 71 14.70 0.47 0.88
C SER A 71 15.35 -0.91 0.94
N LEU A 72 15.41 -1.60 -0.20
CA LEU A 72 16.16 -2.85 -0.34
C LEU A 72 17.63 -2.62 -0.70
N HIS A 73 18.02 -1.37 -0.97
CA HIS A 73 19.41 -0.99 -1.20
C HIS A 73 20.08 -0.61 0.13
N CYS A 74 21.12 -1.35 0.49
CA CYS A 74 22.16 -0.87 1.41
C CYS A 74 22.98 0.19 0.67
N SER A 75 22.98 1.42 1.17
CA SER A 75 23.90 2.50 0.75
C SER A 75 25.23 2.39 1.47
#